data_AF-F7JZW2-F1
#
_entry.id   AF-F7JZW2-F1
#
_cell.length_a   1.000
_cell.length_b   1.000
_cell.length_c   1.000
_cell.angle_alpha   90.00
_cell.angle_beta   90.00
_cell.angle_gamma   90.00
#
_symmetry.space_group_name_H-M   'P 1'
#
loop_
_entity.id
_entity.type
_entity.pdbx_description
1 polymer ?
#
loop_
_entity_poly.entity_id
_entity_poly.type
_entity_poly.pdbx_seq_one_letter_code
_entity_poly.pdbx_strand_id
1 'polypeptide(L)'
;MKPKLFIMCGLSGSGKSSIAKDLAVKYHAEIVSSDAIREELFGSCQNQSDNEKVFNIFNKRIRESLNKNKNVIADATNITIKSRRAIV
;
A
#
# COMPACT_ATOMS: atom_id res chain seq x y z
N MET A 1 -17.81 11.56 7.17
CA MET A 1 -17.87 10.43 6.22
C MET A 1 -16.79 9.42 6.62
N LYS A 2 -17.06 8.11 6.61
CA LYS A 2 -16.00 7.13 6.94
C LYS A 2 -15.03 6.98 5.75
N PRO A 3 -13.71 6.97 5.95
CA PRO A 3 -12.74 6.79 4.87
C PRO A 3 -12.83 5.37 4.29
N LYS A 4 -12.47 5.23 3.01
CA LYS A 4 -12.38 3.97 2.29
C LYS A 4 -10.94 3.48 2.26
N LEU A 5 -10.75 2.20 2.54
CA LEU A 5 -9.50 1.49 2.33
C LEU A 5 -9.65 0.54 1.14
N PHE A 6 -8.83 0.74 0.11
CA PHE A 6 -8.72 -0.17 -1.03
C PHE A 6 -7.45 -1.00 -0.86
N ILE A 7 -7.57 -2.32 -0.89
CA ILE A 7 -6.42 -3.24 -0.78
C ILE A 7 -6.19 -3.86 -2.16
N MET A 8 -5.09 -3.49 -2.80
CA MET A 8 -4.70 -4.09 -4.07
C MET A 8 -4.18 -5.50 -3.81
N CYS A 9 -4.63 -6.50 -4.57
CA CYS A 9 -4.26 -7.90 -4.38
C CYS A 9 -4.03 -8.58 -5.73
N GLY A 10 -2.85 -9.17 -5.93
CA GLY A 10 -2.46 -9.79 -7.20
C GLY A 10 -0.94 -9.88 -7.41
N LEU A 11 -0.53 -10.76 -8.32
CA LEU A 11 0.87 -11.02 -8.67
C LEU A 11 1.58 -9.79 -9.25
N SER A 12 2.92 -9.78 -9.18
CA SER A 12 3.70 -8.77 -9.90
C SER A 12 3.36 -8.80 -11.40
N GLY A 13 3.31 -7.64 -12.05
CA GLY A 13 2.89 -7.52 -13.45
C GLY A 13 1.37 -7.60 -13.70
N SER A 14 0.52 -7.88 -12.71
CA SER A 14 -0.93 -8.01 -12.90
C SER A 14 -1.71 -6.68 -13.08
N GLY A 15 -1.02 -5.56 -13.27
CA GLY A 15 -1.66 -4.25 -13.51
C GLY A 15 -2.20 -3.48 -12.29
N LYS A 16 -1.99 -3.97 -11.06
CA LYS A 16 -2.49 -3.32 -9.81
C LYS A 16 -2.16 -1.84 -9.74
N SER A 17 -0.88 -1.48 -9.88
CA SER A 17 -0.45 -0.10 -9.74
C SER A 17 -1.01 0.82 -10.84
N SER A 18 -1.45 0.27 -11.98
CA SER A 18 -2.16 1.06 -13.00
C SER A 18 -3.58 1.39 -12.52
N ILE A 19 -4.34 0.38 -12.08
CA ILE A 19 -5.68 0.58 -11.53
C ILE A 19 -5.66 1.45 -10.25
N ALA A 20 -4.61 1.32 -9.43
CA ALA A 20 -4.43 2.12 -8.22
C ALA A 20 -4.39 3.63 -8.53
N LYS A 21 -3.73 4.04 -9.63
CA LYS A 21 -3.67 5.44 -10.05
C LYS A 21 -5.06 5.98 -10.44
N ASP A 22 -5.82 5.20 -11.20
CA ASP A 22 -7.18 5.60 -11.60
C ASP A 22 -8.11 5.71 -10.38
N LEU A 23 -8.01 4.75 -9.45
CA LEU A 23 -8.76 4.78 -8.20
C LEU A 23 -8.36 5.97 -7.31
N ALA A 24 -7.07 6.32 -7.28
CA ALA A 24 -6.59 7.45 -6.49
C ALA A 24 -7.23 8.77 -6.93
N VAL A 25 -7.30 8.99 -8.25
CA VAL A 25 -7.98 10.16 -8.82
C VAL A 25 -9.48 10.10 -8.52
N LYS A 26 -10.13 8.97 -8.82
CA LYS A 26 -11.59 8.80 -8.67
C LYS A 26 -12.09 8.98 -7.24
N TYR A 27 -11.31 8.53 -6.26
CA TYR A 27 -11.71 8.56 -4.85
C TYR A 27 -10.95 9.58 -4.01
N HIS A 28 -10.13 10.44 -4.61
CA HIS A 28 -9.23 11.34 -3.89
C HIS A 28 -8.45 10.59 -2.79
N ALA A 29 -7.89 9.43 -3.17
CA ALA A 29 -7.24 8.51 -2.25
C ALA A 29 -5.71 8.62 -2.32
N GLU A 30 -5.06 8.47 -1.17
CA GLU A 30 -3.61 8.41 -1.05
C GLU A 30 -3.12 6.99 -1.34
N ILE A 31 -2.14 6.83 -2.22
CA ILE A 31 -1.51 5.53 -2.49
C ILE A 31 -0.36 5.34 -1.50
N VAL A 32 -0.43 4.29 -0.70
CA VAL A 32 0.69 3.79 0.09
C VAL A 32 1.21 2.55 -0.61
N SER A 33 2.43 2.60 -1.13
CA SER A 33 3.06 1.49 -1.88
C SER A 33 4.23 0.90 -1.12
N SER A 34 4.29 -0.44 -1.03
CA SER A 34 5.43 -1.12 -0.41
C SER A 34 6.72 -0.96 -1.22
N ASP A 35 6.63 -0.86 -2.55
CA ASP A 35 7.79 -0.70 -3.43
C ASP A 35 8.36 0.72 -3.35
N ALA A 36 7.49 1.73 -3.25
CA ALA A 36 7.92 3.11 -3.01
C ALA A 36 8.65 3.25 -1.65
N ILE A 37 8.17 2.54 -0.62
CA ILE A 37 8.83 2.51 0.70
C ILE A 37 10.19 1.80 0.60
N ARG A 38 10.32 0.71 -0.16
CA ARG A 38 11.62 0.06 -0.39
C ARG A 38 12.60 1.00 -1.08
N GLU A 39 12.14 1.71 -2.11
CA GLU A 39 12.96 2.68 -2.83
C GLU A 39 13.40 3.84 -1.92
N GLU A 40 12.51 4.36 -1.07
CA GLU A 40 12.83 5.39 -0.08
C GLU A 40 13.89 4.93 0.93
N LEU A 41 13.79 3.69 1.43
CA LEU A 41 14.69 3.17 2.47
C LEU A 41 16.03 2.68 1.94
N PHE A 42 16.05 2.10 0.74
CA PHE A 42 17.18 1.31 0.24
C PHE A 42 17.69 1.78 -1.13
N GLY A 43 17.08 2.81 -1.72
CA GLY A 43 17.40 3.29 -3.06
C GLY A 43 17.01 2.33 -4.19
N SER A 44 16.33 1.23 -3.88
CA SER A 44 15.88 0.24 -4.86
C SER A 44 14.69 -0.57 -4.36
N CYS A 45 13.65 -0.67 -5.19
CA CYS A 45 12.48 -1.51 -4.91
C CYS A 45 12.79 -3.02 -4.95
N GLN A 46 13.91 -3.41 -5.57
CA GLN A 46 14.34 -4.82 -5.63
C GLN A 46 15.05 -5.26 -4.35
N ASN A 47 15.40 -4.33 -3.46
CA ASN A 47 16.03 -4.67 -2.20
C ASN A 47 14.99 -5.23 -1.22
N GLN A 48 15.11 -6.53 -0.92
CA GLN A 48 14.22 -7.28 -0.03
C GLN A 48 14.87 -7.58 1.34
N SER A 49 15.99 -6.92 1.68
CA SER A 49 16.80 -7.23 2.86
C SER A 49 16.07 -7.04 4.20
N ASP A 50 15.10 -6.12 4.26
CA ASP A 50 14.35 -5.81 5.49
C ASP A 50 12.86 -5.55 5.19
N ASN A 51 12.18 -6.65 4.85
CA ASN A 51 10.75 -6.64 4.54
C ASN A 51 9.88 -6.26 5.74
N GLU A 52 10.28 -6.65 6.95
CA GLU A 52 9.50 -6.35 8.15
C GLU A 52 9.42 -4.84 8.39
N LYS A 53 10.55 -4.13 8.29
CA LYS A 53 10.59 -2.67 8.40
C LYS A 53 9.72 -1.99 7.35
N VAL A 54 9.77 -2.45 6.09
CA VAL A 54 8.92 -1.94 5.00
C VAL A 54 7.44 -2.09 5.36
N PHE A 55 7.00 -3.29 5.77
CA PHE A 55 5.60 -3.53 6.09
C PHE A 55 5.14 -2.83 7.38
N ASN A 56 6.03 -2.60 8.34
CA ASN A 56 5.74 -1.78 9.51
C ASN A 56 5.45 -0.33 9.14
N ILE A 57 6.27 0.26 8.27
CA ILE A 57 6.04 1.63 7.74
C ILE A 57 4.79 1.67 6.89
N PHE A 58 4.58 0.68 6.02
CA PHE A 58 3.40 0.57 5.17
C PHE A 58 2.10 0.59 5.98
N ASN A 59 2.00 -0.29 6.99
CA ASN A 59 0.82 -0.35 7.86
C ASN A 59 0.67 0.91 8.70
N LYS A 60 1.77 1.52 9.17
CA LYS A 60 1.75 2.79 9.90
C LYS A 60 1.17 3.93 9.04
N ARG A 61 1.67 4.11 7.81
CA ARG A 61 1.20 5.15 6.87
C ARG A 61 -0.29 4.99 6.55
N ILE A 62 -0.75 3.75 6.33
CA ILE A 62 -2.18 3.47 6.10
C ILE A 62 -3.03 3.92 7.30
N ARG A 63 -2.65 3.53 8.53
CA ARG A 63 -3.39 3.92 9.74
C ARG A 63 -3.40 5.43 9.95
N GLU A 64 -2.27 6.10 9.75
CA GLU A 64 -2.17 7.55 9.88
C GLU A 64 -3.07 8.30 8.88
N SER A 65 -3.12 7.86 7.62
CA SER A 65 -3.98 8.49 6.60
C SER A 65 -5.46 8.24 6.86
N LEU A 66 -5.83 7.03 7.29
CA LEU A 66 -7.21 6.73 7.68
C LEU A 66 -7.65 7.54 8.92
N ASN A 67 -6.79 7.70 9.92
CA ASN A 67 -7.06 8.54 11.09
C ASN A 67 -7.26 10.02 10.72
N LYS A 68 -6.65 10.47 9.62
CA LYS A 68 -6.87 11.80 9.03
C LYS A 68 -8.10 11.87 8.12
N ASN A 69 -8.97 10.86 8.15
CA ASN A 69 -10.17 10.73 7.30
C ASN A 69 -9.90 10.77 5.79
N LYS A 70 -8.71 10.34 5.36
CA LYS A 70 -8.37 10.23 3.93
C LYS A 70 -8.69 8.82 3.42
N ASN A 71 -9.16 8.73 2.18
CA ASN A 71 -9.23 7.45 1.48
C ASN A 71 -7.80 6.97 1.20
N VAL A 72 -7.58 5.65 1.29
CA VAL A 72 -6.23 5.06 1.14
C VAL A 72 -6.28 3.87 0.20
N ILE A 73 -5.28 3.77 -0.67
CA ILE A 73 -5.01 2.59 -1.50
C ILE A 73 -3.73 1.95 -1.00
N ALA A 74 -3.85 0.73 -0.48
CA ALA A 74 -2.73 -0.11 -0.05
C ALA A 74 -2.21 -0.93 -1.24
N ASP A 75 -1.16 -0.44 -1.89
CA ASP A 75 -0.54 -1.09 -3.05
C ASP A 75 0.63 -1.99 -2.63
N ALA A 76 0.36 -3.29 -2.62
CA ALA A 76 1.33 -4.36 -2.47
C ALA A 76 0.80 -5.61 -3.19
N THR A 77 1.57 -6.69 -3.22
CA THR A 77 1.09 -7.97 -3.79
C THR A 77 -0.10 -8.52 -3.03
N ASN A 78 -0.08 -8.44 -1.69
CA ASN A 78 -1.15 -8.85 -0.76
C ASN A 78 -1.78 -10.23 -1.02
N ILE A 79 -0.99 -11.18 -1.55
CA ILE A 79 -1.47 -12.51 -1.98
C ILE A 79 -1.82 -13.39 -0.77
N THR A 80 -1.10 -13.26 0.35
CA THR A 80 -1.31 -14.09 1.53
C THR A 80 -2.42 -13.54 2.42
N ILE A 81 -3.20 -14.42 3.05
CA ILE A 81 -4.22 -14.02 4.05
C ILE A 81 -3.57 -13.22 5.18
N LYS A 82 -2.37 -13.62 5.64
CA LYS A 82 -1.61 -12.92 6.68
C LYS A 82 -1.35 -11.47 6.30
N SER A 83 -0.92 -11.20 5.06
CA SER A 83 -0.68 -9.82 4.60
C SER A 83 -1.93 -8.95 4.63
N ARG A 84 -3.08 -9.49 4.18
CA ARG A 84 -4.35 -8.74 4.19
C ARG A 84 -4.88 -8.48 5.59
N ARG A 85 -4.77 -9.46 6.50
CA ARG A 85 -5.22 -9.33 7.90
C ARG A 85 -4.36 -8.40 8.75
N ALA A 86 -3.13 -8.13 8.35
CA ALA A 86 -2.23 -7.22 9.06
C ALA A 86 -2.52 -5.74 8.77
N ILE A 87 -3.23 -5.47 7.67
CA ILE A 87 -3.67 -4.13 7.28
C ILE A 87 -4.90 -3.80 8.11
N VAL A 88 -4.80 -2.67 8.84
CA VAL A 88 -5.73 -2.16 9.87
C VAL A 88 -5.99 -3.11 11.03
#